data_AF-A0A354RC91-F1
#
_entry.id   AF-A0A354RC91-F1
#
_cell.length_a   1.000
_cell.length_b   1.000
_cell.length_c   1.000
_cell.angle_alpha   90.00
_cell.angle_beta   90.00
_cell.angle_gamma   90.00
#
_symmetry.space_group_name_H-M   'P 1'
#
loop_
_entity.id
_entity.type
_entity.pdbx_description
1 polymer ?
#
loop_
_entity_poly.entity_id
_entity_poly.type
_entity_poly.pdbx_seq_one_letter_code
_entity_poly.pdbx_strand_id
1 'polypeptide(L)'
;MPSSLSQNRYNQRGVSSDKSEVHKVVDHMDRGLFPGAFCKVTEDLLTNHPEYCNVIHSDGAGTKSVLAYLWYRETGDPSVFHGIAQDSIGMNLDDLA
;
A
#
# COMPACT_ATOMS: atom_id res chain seq x y z
N MET A 1 -36.77 20.74 6.38
CA MET A 1 -36.13 19.41 6.27
C MET A 1 -34.66 19.61 5.96
N PRO A 2 -33.70 19.23 6.81
CA PRO A 2 -32.35 19.03 6.34
C PRO A 2 -31.89 17.61 6.70
N SER A 3 -32.01 16.70 5.73
CA SER A 3 -31.22 15.47 5.71
C SER A 3 -30.15 15.62 4.61
N SER A 4 -29.27 16.63 4.72
CA SER A 4 -28.04 16.59 3.93
C SER A 4 -27.11 15.62 4.67
N LEU A 5 -27.12 14.38 4.17
CA LEU A 5 -26.30 13.27 4.58
C LEU A 5 -24.96 13.75 5.16
N SER A 6 -24.70 13.32 6.40
CA SER A 6 -23.37 13.27 6.96
C SER A 6 -22.40 12.85 5.87
N GLN A 7 -21.61 13.77 5.33
CA GLN A 7 -20.45 13.40 4.54
C GLN A 7 -19.69 12.39 5.38
N ASN A 8 -19.62 11.16 4.86
CA ASN A 8 -19.13 10.01 5.60
C ASN A 8 -17.77 10.40 6.24
N ARG A 9 -17.67 10.34 7.57
CA ARG A 9 -16.47 10.80 8.31
C ARG A 9 -15.19 10.11 7.83
N TYR A 10 -15.32 8.95 7.19
CA TYR A 10 -14.23 8.24 6.54
C TYR A 10 -13.75 8.97 5.28
N ASN A 11 -14.66 9.38 4.40
CA ASN A 11 -14.32 10.12 3.17
C ASN A 11 -13.63 11.44 3.49
N GLN A 12 -14.05 12.14 4.55
CA GLN A 12 -13.40 13.39 4.99
C GLN A 12 -11.96 13.20 5.48
N ARG A 13 -11.56 11.98 5.84
CA ARG A 13 -10.19 11.62 6.23
C ARG A 13 -9.40 11.00 5.09
N GLY A 14 -9.90 11.08 3.86
CA GLY A 14 -9.28 10.50 2.67
C GLY A 14 -9.42 8.98 2.59
N VAL A 15 -10.30 8.37 3.38
CA VAL A 15 -10.52 6.91 3.35
C VAL A 15 -11.57 6.60 2.28
N SER A 16 -11.14 5.93 1.22
CA SER A 16 -12.03 5.40 0.17
C SER A 16 -12.46 3.97 0.53
N SER A 17 -13.52 3.82 1.33
CA SER A 17 -14.00 2.50 1.77
C SER A 17 -14.43 1.61 0.60
N ASP A 18 -15.10 2.22 -0.38
CA ASP A 18 -15.72 1.50 -1.50
C ASP A 18 -14.76 1.39 -2.69
N LYS A 19 -13.55 1.97 -2.58
CA LYS A 19 -12.45 1.94 -3.58
C LYS A 19 -12.82 2.38 -5.00
N SER A 20 -13.99 2.99 -5.19
CA SER A 20 -14.51 3.36 -6.52
C SER A 20 -13.58 4.32 -7.28
N GLU A 21 -12.92 5.23 -6.57
CA GLU A 21 -11.92 6.12 -7.14
C GLU A 21 -10.63 5.38 -7.51
N VAL A 22 -10.22 4.40 -6.71
CA VAL A 22 -9.05 3.56 -6.99
C VAL A 22 -9.26 2.78 -8.29
N HIS A 23 -10.43 2.14 -8.46
CA HIS A 23 -10.75 1.40 -9.68
C HIS A 23 -10.68 2.27 -10.93
N LYS A 24 -11.26 3.48 -10.89
CA LYS A 24 -11.23 4.43 -12.01
C LYS A 24 -9.81 4.82 -12.42
N VAL A 25 -8.88 4.89 -11.48
CA VAL A 25 -7.47 5.20 -11.77
C VAL A 25 -6.75 3.95 -12.31
N VAL A 26 -6.93 2.80 -11.66
CA VAL A 26 -6.24 1.55 -12.01
C VAL A 26 -6.58 1.07 -13.42
N ASP A 27 -7.82 1.25 -13.87
CA ASP A 27 -8.26 0.80 -15.20
C ASP A 27 -7.52 1.49 -16.36
N HIS A 28 -6.99 2.70 -16.12
CA HIS A 28 -6.27 3.48 -17.12
C HIS A 28 -4.75 3.49 -16.92
N MET A 29 -4.24 2.81 -15.89
CA MET A 29 -2.80 2.72 -15.67
C MET A 29 -2.14 1.79 -16.68
N ASP A 30 -0.96 2.22 -17.14
CA ASP A 30 -0.04 1.37 -17.90
C ASP A 30 0.26 0.07 -17.14
N ARG A 31 0.20 -1.06 -17.86
CA ARG A 31 0.38 -2.41 -17.33
C ARG A 31 1.84 -2.84 -17.26
N GLY A 32 2.77 -2.02 -17.77
CA GLY A 32 4.20 -2.33 -17.80
C GLY A 32 4.58 -3.34 -18.89
N LEU A 33 5.83 -3.81 -18.84
CA LEU A 33 6.43 -4.67 -19.86
C LEU A 33 5.83 -6.08 -19.93
N PHE A 34 5.37 -6.61 -18.79
CA PHE A 34 4.87 -7.97 -18.67
C PHE A 34 3.44 -7.98 -18.12
N PRO A 35 2.41 -7.80 -18.98
CA PRO A 35 1.02 -7.86 -18.56
C PRO A 35 0.70 -9.21 -17.90
N GLY A 36 0.14 -9.18 -16.69
CA GLY A 36 -0.20 -10.36 -15.90
C GLY A 36 0.89 -10.80 -14.91
N ALA A 37 2.08 -10.18 -14.94
CA ALA A 37 3.02 -10.28 -13.82
C ALA A 37 2.39 -9.72 -12.54
N PHE A 38 2.79 -10.28 -11.40
CA PHE A 38 2.25 -9.88 -10.10
C PHE A 38 2.64 -8.43 -9.75
N CYS A 39 3.93 -8.12 -9.81
CA CYS A 39 4.44 -6.75 -9.70
C CYS A 39 4.55 -6.09 -11.07
N LYS A 40 4.30 -4.77 -11.12
CA LYS A 40 4.52 -3.99 -12.34
C LYS A 40 6.02 -3.89 -12.64
N VAL A 41 6.39 -4.33 -13.84
CA VAL A 41 7.76 -4.25 -14.36
C VAL A 41 7.84 -3.16 -15.43
N THR A 42 8.86 -2.31 -15.37
CA THR A 42 9.10 -1.23 -16.33
C THR A 42 10.45 -1.39 -17.02
N GLU A 43 10.66 -0.66 -18.12
CA GLU A 43 11.97 -0.54 -18.75
C GLU A 43 13.01 -0.03 -17.75
N ASP A 44 14.28 -0.38 -17.99
CA ASP A 44 15.36 0.14 -17.18
C ASP A 44 15.64 1.62 -17.46
N LEU A 45 14.87 2.49 -16.81
CA LEU A 45 15.07 3.95 -16.85
C LEU A 45 16.20 4.44 -15.93
N LEU A 46 16.74 3.57 -15.05
CA LEU A 46 17.79 3.95 -14.10
C LEU A 46 19.18 3.88 -14.74
N THR A 47 19.43 2.87 -15.58
CA THR A 47 20.72 2.71 -16.27
C THR A 47 20.62 2.72 -17.80
N ASN A 48 19.40 2.78 -18.35
CA ASN A 48 19.11 2.76 -19.79
C ASN A 48 19.64 1.51 -20.51
N HIS A 49 19.74 0.38 -19.82
CA HIS A 49 20.20 -0.84 -20.44
C HIS A 49 19.01 -1.63 -21.04
N PRO A 50 18.93 -1.82 -22.37
CA PRO A 50 17.73 -2.36 -23.02
C PRO A 50 17.44 -3.83 -22.68
N GLU A 51 18.44 -4.55 -22.17
CA GLU A 51 18.30 -5.95 -21.73
C GLU A 51 17.88 -6.11 -20.25
N TYR A 52 17.74 -5.00 -19.51
CA TYR A 52 17.32 -5.02 -18.10
C TYR A 52 15.95 -4.37 -17.92
N CYS A 53 15.37 -4.59 -16.75
CA CYS A 53 14.11 -3.99 -16.34
C CYS A 53 14.19 -3.54 -14.89
N ASN A 54 13.26 -2.67 -14.49
CA ASN A 54 13.12 -2.20 -13.11
C ASN A 54 11.78 -2.64 -12.53
N VAL A 55 11.80 -2.93 -11.23
CA VAL A 55 10.60 -3.14 -10.41
C VAL A 55 10.68 -2.16 -9.24
N ILE A 56 9.68 -1.29 -9.14
CA ILE A 56 9.51 -0.38 -8.01
C ILE A 56 8.17 -0.74 -7.37
N HIS A 57 8.23 -1.12 -6.10
CA HIS A 57 7.08 -1.60 -5.33
C HIS A 57 7.04 -0.91 -3.97
N SER A 58 5.84 -0.75 -3.42
CA SER A 58 5.63 -0.12 -2.12
C SER A 58 4.39 -0.68 -1.42
N ASP A 59 4.61 -1.28 -0.27
CA ASP A 59 3.58 -1.70 0.69
C ASP A 59 4.02 -1.40 2.14
N GLY A 60 3.16 -1.65 3.13
CA GLY A 60 3.46 -1.51 4.54
C GLY A 60 2.52 -2.28 5.45
N ALA A 61 2.80 -2.28 6.77
CA ALA A 61 2.02 -3.05 7.75
C ALA A 61 0.54 -2.62 7.90
N GLY A 62 0.13 -1.50 7.29
CA GLY A 62 -1.23 -1.00 7.33
C GLY A 62 -1.74 -0.74 8.75
N THR A 63 -3.01 -1.05 8.99
CA THR A 63 -3.68 -0.84 10.30
C THR A 63 -3.17 -1.75 11.41
N LYS A 64 -2.33 -2.76 11.11
CA LYS A 64 -1.65 -3.58 12.14
C LYS A 64 -0.79 -2.72 13.07
N SER A 65 -0.25 -1.61 12.55
CA SER A 65 0.47 -0.60 13.35
C SER A 65 -0.38 0.02 14.47
N VAL A 66 -1.70 0.17 14.26
CA VAL A 66 -2.62 0.67 15.30
C VAL A 66 -2.75 -0.35 16.43
N LEU A 67 -2.82 -1.65 16.10
CA LEU A 67 -2.84 -2.70 17.11
C LEU A 67 -1.54 -2.73 17.93
N ALA A 68 -0.39 -2.59 17.27
CA ALA A 68 0.89 -2.48 17.95
C ALA A 68 0.96 -1.26 18.87
N TYR A 69 0.42 -0.11 18.43
CA TYR A 69 0.32 1.06 19.29
C TYR A 69 -0.54 0.81 20.53
N LEU A 70 -1.72 0.19 20.38
CA LEU A 70 -2.58 -0.16 21.51
C LEU A 70 -1.88 -1.11 22.48
N TRP A 71 -1.17 -2.12 21.95
CA TRP A 71 -0.35 -3.03 22.76
C TRP A 71 0.72 -2.28 23.56
N TYR A 72 1.50 -1.42 22.91
CA TYR A 72 2.51 -0.61 23.57
C TYR A 72 1.91 0.29 24.65
N ARG A 73 0.73 0.90 24.40
CA ARG A 73 0.06 1.76 25.37
C ARG A 73 -0.45 1.01 26.59
N GLU A 74 -0.88 -0.24 26.42
CA GLU A 74 -1.41 -1.07 27.50
C GLU A 74 -0.29 -1.72 28.33
N THR A 75 0.77 -2.18 27.66
CA THR A 75 1.81 -3.02 28.29
C THR A 75 3.11 -2.27 28.57
N GLY A 76 3.34 -1.14 27.92
CA GLY A 76 4.62 -0.44 27.91
C GLY A 76 5.72 -1.12 27.08
N ASP A 77 5.42 -2.22 26.38
CA ASP A 77 6.40 -2.99 25.60
C ASP A 77 6.60 -2.41 24.18
N PRO A 78 7.76 -1.77 23.89
CA PRO A 78 8.01 -1.21 22.57
C PRO A 78 8.48 -2.25 21.55
N SER A 79 8.82 -3.48 21.98
CA SER A 79 9.38 -4.51 21.09
C SER A 79 8.41 -4.91 19.97
N VAL A 80 7.10 -4.73 20.18
CA VAL A 80 6.05 -4.93 19.18
C VAL A 80 6.30 -4.15 17.87
N PHE A 81 6.95 -2.98 17.95
CA PHE A 81 7.25 -2.17 16.75
C PHE A 81 8.33 -2.79 15.87
N HIS A 82 9.20 -3.65 16.42
CA HIS A 82 10.12 -4.43 15.60
C HIS A 82 9.35 -5.38 14.67
N GLY A 83 8.28 -6.00 15.16
CA GLY A 83 7.38 -6.82 14.35
C GLY A 83 6.72 -6.00 13.23
N ILE A 84 6.25 -4.78 13.53
CA ILE A 84 5.66 -3.88 12.53
C ILE A 84 6.67 -3.46 11.44
N ALA A 85 7.94 -3.24 11.81
CA ALA A 85 8.99 -2.98 10.84
C ALA A 85 9.23 -4.19 9.93
N GLN A 86 9.28 -5.40 10.50
CA GLN A 86 9.40 -6.63 9.75
C GLN A 86 8.21 -6.86 8.82
N ASP A 87 6.99 -6.67 9.31
CA ASP A 87 5.77 -6.78 8.50
C ASP A 87 5.84 -5.83 7.29
N SER A 88 6.26 -4.57 7.51
CA SER A 88 6.34 -3.59 6.42
C SER A 88 7.39 -3.97 5.36
N ILE A 89 8.51 -4.57 5.76
CA ILE A 89 9.54 -5.04 4.83
C ILE A 89 9.08 -6.31 4.11
N GLY A 90 8.57 -7.30 4.85
CA GLY A 90 8.17 -8.61 4.32
C GLY A 90 7.08 -8.51 3.27
N MET A 91 6.09 -7.64 3.49
CA MET A 91 5.02 -7.40 2.51
C MET A 91 5.54 -6.93 1.14
N ASN A 92 6.70 -6.26 1.10
CA ASN A 92 7.31 -5.87 -0.17
C ASN A 92 8.18 -7.00 -0.73
N LEU A 93 9.01 -7.64 0.09
CA LEU A 93 9.96 -8.67 -0.38
C LEU A 93 9.25 -9.90 -0.94
N ASP A 94 8.18 -10.35 -0.29
CA ASP A 94 7.44 -11.53 -0.71
C ASP A 94 6.69 -11.31 -2.04
N ASP A 95 6.35 -10.06 -2.36
CA ASP A 95 5.74 -9.67 -3.64
C ASP A 95 6.76 -9.65 -4.80
N LEU A 96 8.05 -9.55 -4.50
CA LEU A 96 9.15 -9.55 -5.49
C LEU A 96 9.82 -10.93 -5.68
N ALA A 97 9.59 -11.88 -4.76
CA ALA A 97 10.22 -13.21 -4.76
C ALA A 97 9.67 -14.13 -5.87
#